data_AF-A2BFP7-F1
#
_entry.id   AF-A2BFP7-F1
#
_cell.length_a   1.000
_cell.length_b   1.000
_cell.length_c   1.000
_cell.angle_alpha   90.00
_cell.angle_beta   90.00
_cell.angle_gamma   90.00
#
_symmetry.space_group_name_H-M   'P 1'
#
loop_
_entity.id
_entity.type
_entity.pdbx_description
1 polymer ?
#
loop_
_entity_poly.entity_id
_entity_poly.type
_entity_poly.pdbx_seq_one_letter_code
_entity_poly.pdbx_strand_id
1 'polypeptide(L)'
;MNKPKCPGCQGSDDIRKLDGQRAVCKSCSKVKRCVFQFCWACQREWPRDASTTNSCMLPDCALRAALLSVKLIDDPQSSVLGCPYFRACPGCKALLTHSGEGCPNIICPNCDEEFCFRCLAPECYDDQYYDSDNEEDIEPEPCVIVDNTQSLQDLGL
;
A
#
# COMPACT_ATOMS: atom_id res chain seq x y z
N MET A 1 -6.62 -6.73 12.70
CA MET A 1 -5.50 -7.36 11.96
C MET A 1 -5.95 -7.61 10.52
N ASN A 2 -5.11 -7.33 9.54
CA ASN A 2 -5.46 -7.54 8.14
C ASN A 2 -5.61 -9.04 7.84
N LYS A 3 -6.71 -9.44 7.17
CA LYS A 3 -6.92 -10.83 6.73
C LYS A 3 -6.14 -11.02 5.43
N PRO A 4 -5.20 -11.98 5.33
CA PRO A 4 -4.44 -12.17 4.11
C PRO A 4 -5.36 -12.59 2.96
N LYS A 5 -5.05 -12.16 1.74
CA LYS A 5 -5.67 -12.68 0.51
C LYS A 5 -4.68 -13.58 -0.21
N CYS A 6 -5.20 -14.64 -0.81
CA CYS A 6 -4.40 -15.55 -1.62
C CYS A 6 -4.04 -14.87 -2.95
N PRO A 7 -2.76 -14.76 -3.35
CA PRO A 7 -2.41 -14.17 -4.64
C PRO A 7 -2.94 -14.94 -5.86
N GLY A 8 -3.26 -16.23 -5.69
CA GLY A 8 -3.76 -17.07 -6.78
C GLY A 8 -5.27 -16.92 -7.04
N CYS A 9 -6.09 -16.91 -5.98
CA CYS A 9 -7.56 -16.88 -6.11
C CYS A 9 -8.23 -15.63 -5.51
N GLN A 10 -7.46 -14.73 -4.89
CA GLN A 10 -7.92 -13.54 -4.15
C GLN A 10 -8.83 -13.84 -2.94
N GLY A 11 -9.17 -15.12 -2.69
CA GLY A 11 -9.94 -15.57 -1.55
C GLY A 11 -9.17 -15.48 -0.23
N SER A 12 -9.91 -15.38 0.88
CA SER A 12 -9.34 -15.26 2.23
C SER A 12 -9.78 -16.35 3.20
N ASP A 13 -10.81 -17.14 2.87
CA ASP A 13 -11.41 -18.13 3.80
C ASP A 13 -10.65 -19.46 3.87
N ASP A 14 -10.00 -19.83 2.77
CA ASP A 14 -9.29 -21.11 2.63
C ASP A 14 -7.78 -21.01 2.93
N ILE A 15 -7.36 -19.98 3.66
CA ILE A 15 -5.95 -19.74 3.98
C ILE A 15 -5.61 -20.32 5.35
N ARG A 16 -4.53 -21.10 5.42
CA ARG A 16 -3.95 -21.61 6.66
C ARG A 16 -2.52 -21.09 6.83
N LYS A 17 -2.22 -20.46 7.97
CA LYS A 17 -0.84 -20.13 8.35
C LYS A 17 -0.07 -21.41 8.65
N LEU A 18 1.14 -21.53 8.12
CA LEU A 18 2.10 -22.58 8.46
C LEU A 18 3.07 -22.04 9.52
N ASP A 19 4.37 -22.00 9.22
CA ASP A 19 5.41 -21.46 10.08
C ASP A 19 5.91 -20.11 9.59
N GLY A 20 6.27 -19.24 10.53
CA GLY A 20 6.80 -17.91 10.24
C GLY A 20 5.84 -17.09 9.35
N GLN A 21 6.33 -16.65 8.21
CA GLN A 21 5.57 -15.88 7.21
C GLN A 21 4.92 -16.76 6.12
N ARG A 22 4.93 -18.10 6.21
CA ARG A 22 4.34 -18.97 5.20
C ARG A 22 2.85 -19.21 5.42
N ALA A 23 2.09 -19.22 4.34
CA ALA A 23 0.67 -19.52 4.29
C ALA A 23 0.35 -20.47 3.14
N VAL A 24 -0.67 -21.32 3.31
CA VAL A 24 -1.19 -22.21 2.27
C VAL A 24 -2.61 -21.81 1.93
N CYS A 25 -2.95 -21.71 0.65
CA CYS A 25 -4.33 -21.63 0.21
C CYS A 25 -4.83 -23.03 -0.18
N LYS A 26 -5.83 -23.54 0.53
CA LYS A 26 -6.40 -24.88 0.30
C LYS A 26 -7.09 -25.00 -1.06
N SER A 27 -7.87 -23.99 -1.47
CA SER A 27 -8.55 -24.01 -2.77
C SER A 27 -7.56 -23.99 -3.92
N CYS A 28 -6.57 -23.10 -3.91
CA CYS A 28 -5.50 -23.11 -4.92
C CYS A 28 -4.71 -24.42 -4.91
N SER A 29 -4.46 -24.99 -3.72
CA SER A 29 -3.73 -26.26 -3.63
C SER A 29 -4.51 -27.43 -4.27
N LYS A 30 -5.83 -27.47 -4.08
CA LYS A 30 -6.72 -28.44 -4.73
C LYS A 30 -6.73 -28.25 -6.25
N VAL A 31 -6.93 -27.02 -6.72
CA VAL A 31 -7.02 -26.69 -8.16
C VAL A 31 -5.70 -26.99 -8.87
N LYS A 32 -4.56 -26.57 -8.30
CA LYS A 32 -3.22 -26.80 -8.87
C LYS A 32 -2.70 -28.22 -8.65
N ARG A 33 -3.39 -29.04 -7.84
CA ARG A 33 -2.95 -30.39 -7.42
C ARG A 33 -1.53 -30.41 -6.82
N CYS A 34 -1.14 -29.31 -6.18
CA CYS A 34 0.14 -29.16 -5.50
C CYS A 34 -0.03 -28.20 -4.30
N VAL A 35 0.89 -28.21 -3.34
CA VAL A 35 0.80 -27.27 -2.21
C VAL A 35 1.10 -25.86 -2.72
N PHE A 36 0.08 -25.00 -2.74
CA PHE A 36 0.23 -23.60 -3.10
C PHE A 36 0.53 -22.76 -1.86
N GLN A 37 1.76 -22.26 -1.80
CA GLN A 37 2.27 -21.45 -0.69
C GLN A 37 2.47 -19.99 -1.10
N PHE A 38 2.29 -19.09 -0.15
CA PHE A 38 2.55 -17.66 -0.32
C PHE A 38 2.96 -17.03 1.01
N CYS A 39 3.52 -15.82 0.94
CA CYS A 39 3.87 -15.07 2.13
C CYS A 39 2.60 -14.47 2.77
N TRP A 40 2.34 -14.81 4.03
CA TRP A 40 1.25 -14.28 4.85
C TRP A 40 1.27 -12.74 4.92
N ALA A 41 2.46 -12.14 4.96
CA ALA A 41 2.64 -10.70 5.12
C ALA A 41 2.48 -9.95 3.79
N CYS A 42 3.36 -10.19 2.82
CA CYS A 42 3.34 -9.47 1.54
C CYS A 42 2.38 -10.08 0.50
N GLN A 43 1.73 -11.20 0.78
CA GLN A 43 0.72 -11.82 -0.09
C GLN A 43 1.23 -12.13 -1.51
N ARG A 44 2.50 -12.51 -1.66
CA ARG A 44 3.10 -12.98 -2.93
C ARG A 44 3.45 -14.47 -2.86
N GLU A 45 3.40 -15.16 -4.00
CA GLU A 45 3.69 -16.59 -4.09
C GLU A 45 5.06 -16.92 -3.50
N TRP A 46 5.11 -17.99 -2.70
CA TRP A 46 6.34 -18.42 -2.06
C TRP A 46 7.20 -19.14 -3.09
N PRO A 47 8.48 -18.78 -3.26
CA PRO A 47 9.33 -19.46 -4.23
C PRO A 47 9.41 -20.96 -3.92
N ARG A 48 9.27 -21.80 -4.95
CA ARG A 48 9.25 -23.27 -4.79
C ARG A 48 10.56 -23.82 -4.23
N ASP A 49 11.67 -23.19 -4.61
CA ASP A 49 13.02 -23.58 -4.22
C ASP A 49 13.52 -22.85 -2.97
N ALA A 50 12.69 -21.97 -2.38
CA ALA A 50 13.06 -21.34 -1.12
C ALA A 50 13.23 -22.43 -0.06
N SER A 51 14.41 -22.46 0.55
CA SER A 51 14.68 -23.28 1.73
C SER A 51 13.62 -23.01 2.81
N THR A 52 13.56 -23.86 3.82
CA THR A 52 12.60 -23.83 4.93
C THR A 52 12.73 -22.59 5.84
N THR A 53 13.19 -21.44 5.33
CA THR A 53 13.29 -20.20 6.07
C THR A 53 11.92 -19.77 6.57
N ASN A 54 11.90 -19.29 7.81
CA ASN A 54 10.68 -18.76 8.43
C ASN A 54 10.35 -17.33 7.94
N SER A 55 11.26 -16.68 7.22
CA SER A 55 11.12 -15.34 6.66
C SER A 55 11.07 -15.34 5.13
N CYS A 56 10.32 -14.40 4.58
CA CYS A 56 10.17 -14.15 3.15
C CYS A 56 11.40 -13.39 2.62
N MET A 57 12.03 -13.95 1.58
CA MET A 57 13.22 -13.37 0.94
C MET A 57 12.90 -12.52 -0.31
N LEU A 58 11.61 -12.36 -0.65
CA LEU A 58 11.22 -11.52 -1.77
C LEU A 58 11.54 -10.04 -1.48
N PRO A 59 12.11 -9.28 -2.44
CA PRO A 59 12.40 -7.86 -2.30
C PRO A 59 11.20 -7.07 -1.79
N ASP A 60 11.42 -6.07 -0.94
CA ASP A 60 10.37 -5.18 -0.45
C ASP A 60 9.23 -5.87 0.31
N CYS A 61 9.44 -7.09 0.84
CA CYS A 61 8.40 -7.82 1.56
C CYS A 61 7.81 -7.00 2.73
N ALA A 62 8.65 -6.32 3.51
CA ALA A 62 8.21 -5.51 4.63
C ALA A 62 7.41 -4.28 4.18
N LEU A 63 7.90 -3.58 3.15
CA LEU A 63 7.25 -2.43 2.55
C LEU A 63 5.87 -2.81 1.99
N ARG A 64 5.79 -3.82 1.13
CA ARG A 64 4.50 -4.31 0.61
C ARG A 64 3.55 -4.75 1.73
N ALA A 65 4.06 -5.44 2.76
CA ALA A 65 3.23 -5.84 3.89
C ALA A 65 2.65 -4.63 4.66
N ALA A 66 3.41 -3.55 4.80
CA ALA A 66 2.94 -2.30 5.41
C ALA A 66 1.88 -1.62 4.53
N LEU A 67 2.09 -1.55 3.21
CA LEU A 67 1.14 -0.95 2.27
C LEU A 67 -0.18 -1.71 2.17
N LEU A 68 -0.16 -3.03 2.37
CA LEU A 68 -1.36 -3.87 2.45
C LEU A 68 -2.15 -3.66 3.75
N SER A 69 -1.61 -2.95 4.74
CA SER A 69 -2.31 -2.69 6.00
C SER A 69 -3.63 -1.96 5.76
N VAL A 70 -4.69 -2.37 6.48
CA VAL A 70 -5.99 -1.67 6.49
C VAL A 70 -6.03 -0.53 7.51
N LYS A 71 -4.91 -0.24 8.18
CA LYS A 71 -4.83 0.85 9.17
C LYS A 71 -4.92 2.18 8.44
N LEU A 72 -5.91 2.98 8.80
CA LEU A 72 -6.08 4.36 8.34
C LEU A 72 -5.66 5.32 9.44
N ILE A 73 -5.38 6.57 9.07
CA ILE A 73 -5.27 7.70 9.98
C ILE A 73 -6.68 8.09 10.41
N ASP A 74 -6.93 8.11 11.72
CA ASP A 74 -8.24 8.31 12.33
C ASP A 74 -8.32 9.56 13.23
N ASP A 75 -7.25 10.37 13.29
CA ASP A 75 -7.25 11.65 14.01
C ASP A 75 -8.09 12.69 13.26
N PRO A 76 -9.21 13.17 13.83
CA PRO A 76 -10.09 14.14 13.17
C PRO A 76 -9.46 15.51 12.94
N GLN A 77 -8.39 15.86 13.66
CA GLN A 77 -7.67 17.11 13.48
C GLN A 77 -6.61 17.03 12.37
N SER A 78 -6.33 15.81 11.87
CA SER A 78 -5.32 15.63 10.85
C SER A 78 -5.83 16.02 9.47
N SER A 79 -5.01 16.78 8.75
CA SER A 79 -5.23 17.09 7.34
C SER A 79 -5.21 15.84 6.45
N VAL A 80 -4.82 14.67 6.95
CA VAL A 80 -4.80 13.40 6.18
C VAL A 80 -5.74 12.35 6.78
N LEU A 81 -6.79 12.79 7.48
CA LEU A 81 -7.85 11.93 8.00
C LEU A 81 -8.38 11.00 6.89
N GLY A 82 -8.43 9.70 7.19
CA GLY A 82 -8.89 8.66 6.27
C GLY A 82 -7.82 8.12 5.32
N CYS A 83 -6.63 8.72 5.24
CA CYS A 83 -5.54 8.17 4.45
C CYS A 83 -5.01 6.85 5.03
N PRO A 84 -4.48 5.93 4.20
CA PRO A 84 -3.66 4.83 4.65
C PRO A 84 -2.53 5.31 5.57
N TYR A 85 -2.36 4.65 6.71
CA TYR A 85 -1.34 5.03 7.70
C TYR A 85 0.09 4.94 7.15
N PHE A 86 0.32 3.94 6.29
CA PHE A 86 1.60 3.72 5.62
C PHE A 86 1.45 4.04 4.13
N ARG A 87 2.40 4.83 3.61
CA ARG A 87 2.55 5.14 2.18
C ARG A 87 3.95 4.78 1.70
N ALA A 88 4.10 4.61 0.40
CA ALA A 88 5.41 4.54 -0.24
C ALA A 88 5.68 5.87 -0.95
N CYS A 89 6.92 6.36 -0.85
CA CYS A 89 7.38 7.47 -1.67
C CYS A 89 7.24 7.11 -3.16
N PRO A 90 6.57 7.94 -3.99
CA PRO A 90 6.47 7.71 -5.43
C PRO A 90 7.82 7.63 -6.15
N GLY A 91 8.82 8.45 -5.79
CA GLY A 91 10.13 8.43 -6.45
C GLY A 91 11.08 7.33 -5.99
N CYS A 92 11.11 6.99 -4.70
CA CYS A 92 12.14 6.08 -4.16
C CYS A 92 11.63 4.87 -3.36
N LYS A 93 10.31 4.69 -3.24
CA LYS A 93 9.66 3.58 -2.50
C LYS A 93 9.92 3.55 -0.98
N ALA A 94 10.54 4.58 -0.39
CA ALA A 94 10.68 4.67 1.06
C ALA A 94 9.32 4.54 1.77
N LEU A 95 9.28 3.81 2.89
CA LEU A 95 8.07 3.68 3.72
C LEU A 95 7.87 4.97 4.53
N LEU A 96 6.73 5.62 4.35
CA LEU A 96 6.41 6.92 4.95
C LEU A 96 5.13 6.87 5.77
N THR A 97 5.04 7.77 6.74
CA THR A 97 3.86 8.04 7.56
C THR A 97 3.71 9.54 7.72
N HIS A 98 2.49 10.04 7.89
CA HIS A 98 2.24 11.43 8.23
C HIS A 98 2.28 11.64 9.74
N SER A 99 2.82 12.76 10.23
CA SER A 99 2.89 13.07 11.68
C SER A 99 1.52 13.30 12.31
N GLY A 100 0.57 13.75 11.48
CA GLY A 100 -0.76 14.19 11.91
C GLY A 100 -0.89 15.72 11.90
N GLU A 101 0.24 16.43 11.96
CA GLU A 101 0.33 17.88 12.04
C GLU A 101 0.55 18.53 10.68
N GLY A 102 0.04 19.75 10.49
CA GLY A 102 0.30 20.55 9.29
C GLY A 102 -0.57 20.19 8.08
N CYS A 103 -0.10 20.56 6.90
CA CYS A 103 -0.78 20.32 5.63
C CYS A 103 -0.58 18.87 5.14
N PRO A 104 -1.32 18.41 4.12
CA PRO A 104 -1.17 17.05 3.59
C PRO A 104 0.17 16.75 2.89
N ASN A 105 0.96 17.78 2.53
CA ASN A 105 2.22 17.57 1.82
C ASN A 105 3.32 17.09 2.78
N ILE A 106 4.10 16.13 2.31
CA ILE A 106 5.29 15.65 3.02
C ILE A 106 6.49 15.67 2.08
N ILE A 107 7.67 15.83 2.68
CA ILE A 107 8.95 15.68 1.99
C ILE A 107 9.50 14.30 2.35
N CYS A 108 9.83 13.50 1.34
CA CYS A 108 10.47 12.21 1.54
C CYS A 108 11.89 12.41 2.10
N PRO A 109 12.21 11.92 3.31
CA PRO A 109 13.54 12.10 3.92
C PRO A 109 14.66 11.31 3.21
N ASN A 110 14.33 10.48 2.21
CA ASN A 110 15.30 9.66 1.48
C ASN A 110 15.68 10.23 0.11
N CYS A 111 14.77 10.96 -0.55
CA CYS A 111 15.01 11.51 -1.89
C CYS A 111 14.57 12.98 -2.05
N ASP A 112 14.12 13.62 -0.97
CA ASP A 112 13.71 15.02 -0.90
C ASP A 112 12.54 15.42 -1.83
N GLU A 113 11.87 14.44 -2.44
CA GLU A 113 10.65 14.70 -3.21
C GLU A 113 9.50 15.09 -2.28
N GLU A 114 8.87 16.23 -2.58
CA GLU A 114 7.63 16.67 -1.95
C GLU A 114 6.42 16.18 -2.73
N PHE A 115 5.41 15.69 -2.02
CA PHE A 115 4.13 15.28 -2.61
C PHE A 115 3.00 15.28 -1.57
N CYS A 116 1.76 15.33 -2.04
CA CYS A 116 0.57 15.26 -1.19
C CYS A 116 0.32 13.83 -0.70
N PHE A 117 0.24 13.63 0.62
CA PHE A 117 0.02 12.31 1.24
C PHE A 117 -1.37 11.69 0.93
N ARG A 118 -2.35 12.53 0.53
CA ARG A 118 -3.70 12.10 0.14
C ARG A 118 -3.71 11.47 -1.26
N CYS A 119 -3.27 12.22 -2.27
CA CYS A 119 -3.39 11.86 -3.69
C CYS A 119 -2.09 11.35 -4.32
N LEU A 120 -0.95 11.49 -3.62
CA LEU A 120 0.40 11.10 -4.07
C LEU A 120 0.95 11.93 -5.26
N ALA A 121 0.30 13.03 -5.63
CA ALA A 121 0.76 13.95 -6.65
C ALA A 121 1.74 15.00 -6.07
N PRO A 122 2.70 15.51 -6.86
CA PRO A 122 3.57 16.62 -6.44
C PRO A 122 2.79 17.91 -6.18
N GLU A 123 1.76 18.17 -6.99
CA GLU A 123 0.89 19.34 -6.90
C GLU A 123 -0.58 18.89 -7.00
N CYS A 124 -1.45 19.48 -6.17
CA CYS A 124 -2.90 19.29 -6.21
C CYS A 124 -3.58 20.46 -5.49
N TYR A 125 -4.85 20.70 -5.79
CA TYR A 125 -5.64 21.74 -5.12
C TYR A 125 -6.69 21.07 -4.22
N ASP A 126 -6.88 21.62 -3.03
CA ASP A 126 -8.05 21.28 -2.20
C ASP A 126 -9.23 22.07 -2.78
N ASP A 127 -10.33 21.38 -3.14
CA ASP A 127 -11.53 21.97 -3.78
C ASP A 127 -12.21 23.08 -2.95
N GLN A 128 -11.66 23.44 -1.80
CA GLN A 128 -12.15 24.50 -0.92
C GLN A 128 -11.78 25.91 -1.37
N TYR A 129 -10.98 26.09 -2.42
CA TYR A 129 -10.60 27.40 -2.97
C TYR A 129 -10.97 27.52 -4.45
N TYR A 130 -12.24 27.81 -4.73
CA TYR A 130 -12.63 28.38 -6.01
C TYR A 130 -12.61 29.91 -5.90
N ASP A 131 -11.55 30.55 -6.40
CA ASP A 131 -11.65 31.94 -6.88
C ASP A 131 -12.21 31.88 -8.31
N SER A 132 -13.44 32.33 -8.48
CA SER A 132 -14.26 32.17 -9.71
C SER A 132 -13.82 33.05 -10.90
N ASP A 133 -12.64 33.66 -10.89
CA ASP A 133 -12.33 34.80 -11.77
C ASP A 133 -11.30 34.52 -12.89
N ASN A 134 -10.88 33.26 -13.15
CA ASN A 134 -10.05 32.92 -14.33
C ASN A 134 -10.62 31.74 -15.13
N GLU A 135 -11.09 32.01 -16.36
CA GLU A 135 -11.69 31.04 -17.29
C GLU A 135 -10.69 30.27 -18.19
N GLU A 136 -9.38 30.49 -18.09
CA GLU A 136 -8.39 29.92 -19.04
C GLU A 136 -7.39 28.92 -18.45
N ASP A 137 -7.46 28.57 -17.16
CA ASP A 137 -6.51 27.62 -16.57
C ASP A 137 -7.04 26.19 -16.62
N ILE A 138 -6.19 25.26 -17.07
CA ILE A 138 -6.41 23.81 -16.98
C ILE A 138 -6.78 23.50 -15.54
N GLU A 139 -8.04 23.14 -15.27
CA GLU A 139 -8.49 22.78 -13.93
C GLU A 139 -7.60 21.64 -13.40
N PRO A 140 -6.76 21.90 -12.39
CA PRO A 140 -5.92 20.85 -11.83
C PRO A 140 -6.80 19.79 -11.16
N GLU A 141 -6.39 18.52 -11.26
CA GLU A 141 -7.16 17.40 -10.72
C GLU A 141 -7.42 17.59 -9.21
N PRO A 142 -8.67 17.38 -8.75
CA PRO A 142 -9.05 17.58 -7.36
C PRO A 142 -8.26 16.65 -6.43
N CYS A 143 -7.85 17.16 -5.26
CA CYS A 143 -7.10 16.36 -4.28
C CYS A 143 -7.99 15.28 -3.64
N VAL A 144 -7.90 14.04 -4.15
CA VAL A 144 -8.62 12.88 -3.61
C VAL A 144 -7.72 11.94 -2.79
N ILE A 145 -8.27 11.35 -1.73
CA ILE A 145 -7.57 10.30 -0.98
C ILE A 145 -7.57 9.01 -1.80
N VAL A 146 -6.39 8.53 -2.19
CA VAL A 146 -6.21 7.24 -2.88
C VAL A 146 -5.81 6.13 -1.90
N ASP A 147 -6.16 4.88 -2.19
CA ASP A 147 -5.63 3.73 -1.43
C ASP A 147 -4.19 3.39 -1.88
N ASN A 148 -3.60 2.32 -1.34
CA ASN A 148 -2.26 1.87 -1.73
C ASN A 148 -2.25 0.88 -2.91
N THR A 149 -3.42 0.55 -3.48
CA THR A 149 -3.55 -0.45 -4.55
C THR A 149 -2.78 -0.03 -5.79
N GLN A 150 -2.89 1.24 -6.18
CA GLN A 150 -2.17 1.78 -7.33
C GLN A 150 -0.66 1.85 -7.08
N SER A 151 -0.23 2.32 -5.90
CA SER A 151 1.19 2.34 -5.53
C SER A 151 1.84 0.96 -5.55
N LEU A 152 1.10 -0.10 -5.16
CA LEU A 152 1.60 -1.47 -5.25
C LEU A 152 1.86 -1.89 -6.70
N GLN A 153 1.03 -1.43 -7.65
CA GLN A 153 1.19 -1.74 -9.07
C GLN A 153 2.32 -0.91 -9.69
N ASP A 154 2.30 0.41 -9.54
CA ASP A 154 3.22 1.34 -10.19
C ASP A 154 4.66 1.15 -9.72
N LEU A 155 4.85 0.85 -8.44
CA LEU A 155 6.16 0.65 -7.85
C LEU A 155 6.64 -0.81 -7.98
N GLY A 156 5.86 -1.70 -8.62
CA GLY A 156 6.19 -3.11 -8.77
C GLY A 156 6.39 -3.83 -7.43
N LEU A 157 5.61 -3.44 -6.41
CA LEU A 157 5.69 -3.99 -5.05
C LEU A 157 4.83 -5.24 -4.93
#